data_AF-A0A081GPJ4-F1
#
_entry.id   AF-A0A081GPJ4-F1
#
_cell.length_a   1.000
_cell.length_b   1.000
_cell.length_c   1.000
_cell.angle_alpha   90.00
_cell.angle_beta   90.00
_cell.angle_gamma   90.00
#
_symmetry.space_group_name_H-M   'P 1'
#
loop_
_entity.id
_entity.type
_entity.pdbx_description
1 polymer ?
#
loop_
_entity_poly.entity_id
_entity_poly.type
_entity_poly.pdbx_seq_one_letter_code
_entity_poly.pdbx_strand_id
1 'polypeptide(L)'
;MPQPALTIASLIRTPALAEACGQWLKGGRHRLVAIDPGADPVGELERRREEFDAILLEEGAVTESLYATLRERGLQWPAVLIGPVSGRVLFHEAELRLPADQLEQLGYSLDAAVSRFLRRCTLPQASPPGAEETADAGGVTPEGWRLPNRLNGRLGYLGVYYKRDPSRFLGNLAAGERRELMDSLRRTYRDLLISYFKDPAAANQAIESFVNTAFFSDLPITKTVEIHMDLIEEFSKQLMLKGKKNDFLQDYRLALLDVMAHLCEMYRRSIPPDLPLMPAPLPEAGLPESTLPPA
;
A
#
# COMPACT_ATOMS: atom_id res chain seq x y z
N MET A 1 2.21 -13.38 21.18
CA MET A 1 1.02 -12.60 21.55
C MET A 1 0.17 -12.42 20.29
N PRO A 2 -1.15 -12.67 20.31
CA PRO A 2 -1.97 -12.64 19.10
C PRO A 2 -2.05 -11.22 18.53
N GLN A 3 -1.87 -11.08 17.23
CA GLN A 3 -2.19 -9.84 16.51
C GLN A 3 -3.67 -9.49 16.77
N PRO A 4 -4.02 -8.20 16.92
CA PRO A 4 -5.39 -7.82 17.27
C PRO A 4 -6.37 -8.22 16.17
N ALA A 5 -7.48 -8.84 16.56
CA ALA A 5 -8.43 -9.45 15.63
C ALA A 5 -9.32 -8.40 14.93
N LEU A 6 -9.17 -8.19 13.62
CA LEU A 6 -9.95 -7.26 12.81
C LEU A 6 -11.42 -7.70 12.70
N THR A 7 -12.36 -6.83 13.03
CA THR A 7 -13.80 -7.12 12.92
C THR A 7 -14.30 -6.72 11.53
N ILE A 8 -14.86 -7.67 10.80
CA ILE A 8 -15.34 -7.48 9.43
C ILE A 8 -16.86 -7.62 9.43
N ALA A 9 -17.56 -6.59 8.95
CA ALA A 9 -18.99 -6.70 8.64
C ALA A 9 -19.18 -7.40 7.29
N SER A 10 -19.98 -8.46 7.21
CA SER A 10 -20.30 -9.13 5.94
C SER A 10 -21.76 -8.95 5.56
N LEU A 11 -22.00 -8.35 4.40
CA LEU A 11 -23.30 -8.16 3.75
C LEU A 11 -23.36 -9.11 2.56
N ILE A 12 -23.59 -10.38 2.85
CA ILE A 12 -23.67 -11.47 1.87
C ILE A 12 -25.10 -11.99 1.88
N ARG A 13 -25.74 -12.04 0.71
CA ARG A 13 -27.09 -12.58 0.51
C ARG A 13 -27.05 -14.09 0.30
N THR A 14 -26.00 -14.62 -0.31
CA THR A 14 -25.86 -16.04 -0.62
C THR A 14 -25.30 -16.82 0.59
N PRO A 15 -26.07 -17.74 1.22
CA PRO A 15 -25.62 -18.44 2.43
C PRO A 15 -24.39 -19.33 2.19
N ALA A 16 -24.29 -19.96 1.01
CA ALA A 16 -23.12 -20.75 0.64
C ALA A 16 -21.83 -19.92 0.56
N LEU A 17 -21.95 -18.65 0.10
CA LEU A 17 -20.84 -17.73 0.04
C LEU A 17 -20.44 -17.25 1.44
N ALA A 18 -21.42 -16.99 2.31
CA ALA A 18 -21.16 -16.62 3.70
C ALA A 18 -20.44 -17.74 4.47
N GLU A 19 -20.83 -19.00 4.26
CA GLU A 19 -20.13 -20.15 4.83
C GLU A 19 -18.71 -20.31 4.27
N ALA A 20 -18.51 -20.14 2.96
CA ALA A 20 -17.19 -20.20 2.34
C ALA A 20 -16.27 -19.10 2.87
N CYS A 21 -16.74 -17.84 2.94
CA CYS A 21 -15.99 -16.73 3.56
C CYS A 21 -15.67 -17.02 5.03
N GLY A 22 -16.63 -17.57 5.78
CA GLY A 22 -16.44 -17.97 7.17
C GLY A 22 -15.39 -19.09 7.31
N GLN A 23 -15.32 -20.03 6.39
CA GLN A 23 -14.31 -21.10 6.39
C GLN A 23 -12.90 -20.57 6.07
N TRP A 24 -12.75 -19.69 5.09
CA TRP A 24 -11.45 -19.12 4.72
C TRP A 24 -10.90 -18.11 5.73
N LEU A 25 -11.78 -17.51 6.55
CA LEU A 25 -11.38 -16.62 7.64
C LEU A 25 -11.17 -17.37 8.97
N LYS A 26 -11.58 -18.65 9.08
CA LYS A 26 -11.34 -19.47 10.28
C LYS A 26 -9.85 -19.82 10.37
N GLY A 27 -9.17 -19.18 11.33
CA GLY A 27 -7.73 -19.35 11.58
C GLY A 27 -6.91 -18.08 11.31
N GLY A 28 -7.51 -17.07 10.68
CA GLY A 28 -6.90 -15.75 10.49
C GLY A 28 -7.13 -14.80 11.66
N ARG A 29 -6.58 -13.58 11.56
CA ARG A 29 -6.78 -12.47 12.51
C ARG A 29 -8.14 -11.79 12.37
N HIS A 30 -9.13 -12.43 11.76
CA HIS A 30 -10.32 -11.78 11.24
C HIS A 30 -11.59 -12.36 11.89
N ARG A 31 -12.46 -11.50 12.42
CA ARG A 31 -13.76 -11.87 12.99
C ARG A 31 -14.86 -11.40 12.06
N LEU A 32 -15.58 -12.34 11.45
CA LEU A 32 -16.71 -12.05 10.58
C LEU A 32 -17.99 -11.83 11.40
N VAL A 33 -18.72 -10.76 11.11
CA VAL A 33 -20.04 -10.44 11.67
C VAL A 33 -21.01 -10.30 10.50
N ALA A 34 -21.90 -11.28 10.34
CA ALA A 34 -22.94 -11.23 9.31
C ALA A 34 -23.98 -10.16 9.66
N ILE A 35 -24.27 -9.29 8.68
CA ILE A 35 -25.34 -8.30 8.71
C ILE A 35 -26.32 -8.67 7.61
N ASP A 36 -27.59 -8.82 7.98
CA ASP A 36 -28.63 -9.21 7.02
C ASP A 36 -28.90 -8.05 6.03
N PRO A 37 -28.67 -8.25 4.72
CA PRO A 37 -28.83 -7.19 3.72
C PRO A 37 -30.31 -6.80 3.48
N GLY A 38 -31.27 -7.55 4.04
CA GLY A 38 -32.71 -7.33 3.86
C GLY A 38 -33.41 -6.55 4.98
N ALA A 39 -32.72 -6.17 6.04
CA ALA A 39 -33.30 -5.44 7.18
C ALA A 39 -33.06 -3.91 7.05
N ASP A 40 -32.15 -3.37 7.86
CA ASP A 40 -31.66 -2.00 7.77
C ASP A 40 -30.13 -1.99 7.94
N PRO A 41 -29.38 -2.34 6.87
CA PRO A 41 -27.94 -2.49 6.95
C PRO A 41 -27.24 -1.15 7.25
N VAL A 42 -27.85 0.00 6.92
CA VAL A 42 -27.28 1.32 7.20
C VAL A 42 -27.39 1.65 8.70
N GLY A 43 -28.56 1.44 9.31
CA GLY A 43 -28.78 1.70 10.72
C GLY A 43 -27.99 0.76 11.65
N GLU A 44 -27.66 -0.45 11.21
CA GLU A 44 -26.82 -1.39 11.96
C GLU A 44 -25.32 -1.07 11.84
N LEU A 45 -24.87 -0.70 10.62
CA LEU A 45 -23.50 -0.20 10.39
C LEU A 45 -23.22 1.12 11.12
N GLU A 46 -24.21 2.00 11.24
CA GLU A 46 -24.10 3.24 12.00
C GLU A 46 -24.00 3.00 13.50
N ARG A 47 -24.88 2.15 14.06
CA ARG A 47 -24.89 1.85 15.49
C ARG A 47 -23.62 1.15 15.96
N ARG A 48 -23.01 0.34 15.10
CA ARG A 48 -21.78 -0.42 15.39
C ARG A 48 -20.56 0.10 14.63
N ARG A 49 -20.58 1.37 14.21
CA ARG A 49 -19.50 2.00 13.41
C ARG A 49 -18.13 1.91 14.06
N GLU A 50 -18.07 1.96 15.38
CA GLU A 50 -16.83 1.88 16.15
C GLU A 50 -16.30 0.45 16.32
N GLU A 51 -17.10 -0.57 16.02
CA GLU A 51 -16.71 -1.97 16.16
C GLU A 51 -16.14 -2.55 14.86
N PHE A 52 -16.56 -2.04 13.70
CA PHE A 52 -16.14 -2.55 12.38
C PHE A 52 -14.87 -1.89 11.87
N ASP A 53 -13.95 -2.73 11.38
CA ASP A 53 -12.66 -2.35 10.80
C ASP A 53 -12.65 -2.45 9.28
N ALA A 54 -13.44 -3.37 8.71
CA ALA A 54 -13.61 -3.56 7.26
C ALA A 54 -15.02 -4.06 6.92
N ILE A 55 -15.43 -3.92 5.67
CA ILE A 55 -16.71 -4.40 5.16
C ILE A 55 -16.50 -5.34 3.97
N LEU A 56 -17.21 -6.46 3.98
CA LEU A 56 -17.31 -7.43 2.90
C LEU A 56 -18.72 -7.33 2.29
N LEU A 57 -18.81 -7.10 0.99
CA LEU A 57 -20.07 -6.86 0.26
C LEU A 57 -20.19 -7.88 -0.87
N GLU A 58 -21.36 -8.49 -1.07
CA GLU A 58 -21.63 -9.29 -2.27
C GLU A 58 -22.28 -8.42 -3.36
N GLU A 59 -21.76 -8.47 -4.59
CA GLU A 59 -22.30 -7.78 -5.76
C GLU A 59 -23.67 -8.39 -6.11
N GLY A 60 -24.75 -7.62 -5.90
CA GLY A 60 -26.14 -8.08 -6.03
C GLY A 60 -26.87 -8.27 -4.70
N ALA A 61 -26.15 -8.33 -3.57
CA ALA A 61 -26.78 -8.27 -2.25
C ALA A 61 -27.22 -6.84 -1.88
N VAL A 62 -26.54 -5.85 -2.43
CA VAL A 62 -26.67 -4.42 -2.12
C VAL A 62 -27.12 -3.62 -3.35
N THR A 63 -28.17 -2.80 -3.19
CA THR A 63 -28.68 -1.90 -4.23
C THR A 63 -27.79 -0.66 -4.38
N GLU A 64 -27.67 -0.08 -5.58
CA GLU A 64 -26.92 1.16 -5.82
C GLU A 64 -27.34 2.34 -4.90
N SER A 65 -28.61 2.36 -4.49
CA SER A 65 -29.15 3.34 -3.52
C SER A 65 -28.53 3.22 -2.13
N LEU A 66 -28.09 2.03 -1.71
CA LEU A 66 -27.39 1.83 -0.44
C LEU A 66 -26.00 2.46 -0.50
N TYR A 67 -25.29 2.27 -1.61
CA TYR A 67 -23.97 2.87 -1.81
C TYR A 67 -24.06 4.40 -1.84
N ALA A 68 -25.10 4.97 -2.47
CA ALA A 68 -25.37 6.40 -2.44
C ALA A 68 -25.62 6.89 -1.00
N THR A 69 -26.50 6.22 -0.25
CA THR A 69 -26.81 6.57 1.15
C THR A 69 -25.57 6.51 2.05
N LEU A 70 -24.73 5.46 1.91
CA LEU A 70 -23.49 5.33 2.67
C LEU A 70 -22.47 6.43 2.34
N ARG A 71 -22.40 6.86 1.07
CA ARG A 71 -21.56 7.98 0.63
C ARG A 71 -22.06 9.32 1.17
N GLU A 72 -23.37 9.56 1.09
CA GLU A 72 -24.01 10.78 1.62
C GLU A 72 -23.81 10.93 3.13
N ARG A 73 -23.83 9.82 3.87
CA ARG A 73 -23.60 9.80 5.32
C ARG A 73 -22.13 9.77 5.73
N GLY A 74 -21.20 9.82 4.77
CA GLY A 74 -19.75 9.87 5.05
C GLY A 74 -19.18 8.60 5.69
N LEU A 75 -19.89 7.48 5.54
CA LEU A 75 -19.55 6.19 6.15
C LEU A 75 -18.58 5.42 5.24
N GLN A 76 -17.28 5.64 5.43
CA GLN A 76 -16.23 4.99 4.65
C GLN A 76 -15.44 4.01 5.53
N TRP A 77 -15.42 2.75 5.10
CA TRP A 77 -14.56 1.69 5.64
C TRP A 77 -13.79 1.04 4.50
N PRO A 78 -12.65 0.38 4.79
CA PRO A 78 -12.03 -0.53 3.84
C PRO A 78 -13.02 -1.59 3.37
N ALA A 79 -13.30 -1.64 2.06
CA ALA A 79 -14.30 -2.54 1.49
C ALA A 79 -13.70 -3.57 0.52
N VAL A 80 -14.17 -4.80 0.63
CA VAL A 80 -13.97 -5.90 -0.34
C VAL A 80 -15.33 -6.27 -0.94
N LEU A 81 -15.46 -6.23 -2.25
CA LEU A 81 -16.66 -6.60 -2.99
C LEU A 81 -16.46 -7.99 -3.62
N ILE A 82 -17.35 -8.94 -3.33
CA ILE A 82 -17.38 -10.26 -3.96
C ILE A 82 -18.26 -10.21 -5.19
N GLY A 83 -17.67 -10.35 -6.37
CA GLY A 83 -18.39 -10.23 -7.63
C GLY A 83 -17.49 -10.24 -8.85
N PRO A 84 -18.04 -10.25 -10.07
CA PRO A 84 -17.26 -10.16 -11.30
C PRO A 84 -16.34 -8.93 -11.31
N VAL A 85 -15.15 -9.09 -11.89
CA VAL A 85 -14.20 -7.98 -12.11
C VAL A 85 -14.74 -7.06 -13.20
N SER A 86 -15.72 -6.24 -12.85
CA SER A 86 -16.17 -5.12 -13.66
C SER A 86 -15.35 -3.90 -13.24
N GLY A 87 -14.63 -3.27 -14.17
CA GLY A 87 -13.75 -2.11 -13.89
C GLY A 87 -14.47 -0.83 -13.42
N ARG A 88 -15.66 -0.96 -12.81
CA ARG A 88 -16.47 0.12 -12.25
C ARG A 88 -16.24 0.21 -10.75
N VAL A 89 -16.06 1.42 -10.24
CA VAL A 89 -15.98 1.69 -8.80
C VAL A 89 -17.40 1.88 -8.27
N LEU A 90 -17.85 1.06 -7.31
CA LEU A 90 -19.22 1.12 -6.78
C LEU A 90 -19.31 1.85 -5.44
N PHE A 91 -18.34 1.65 -4.55
CA PHE A 91 -18.35 2.15 -3.19
C PHE A 91 -17.29 3.24 -2.97
N HIS A 92 -16.02 2.95 -3.24
CA HIS A 92 -14.93 3.92 -3.12
C HIS A 92 -13.68 3.55 -3.94
N GLU A 93 -12.85 4.52 -4.32
CA GLU A 93 -11.62 4.30 -5.13
C GLU A 93 -10.59 3.32 -4.53
N ALA A 94 -10.68 3.08 -3.22
CA ALA A 94 -9.84 2.13 -2.51
C ALA A 94 -10.41 0.69 -2.45
N GLU A 95 -11.53 0.40 -3.14
CA GLU A 95 -12.23 -0.89 -2.99
C GLU A 95 -11.48 -2.00 -3.73
N LEU A 96 -11.53 -3.20 -3.16
CA LEU A 96 -10.97 -4.39 -3.80
C LEU A 96 -12.10 -5.32 -4.20
N ARG A 97 -12.06 -5.81 -5.43
CA ARG A 97 -13.00 -6.79 -5.95
C ARG A 97 -12.37 -8.17 -5.91
N LEU A 98 -13.10 -9.13 -5.37
CA LEU A 98 -12.69 -10.52 -5.31
C LEU A 98 -13.72 -11.39 -6.05
N PRO A 99 -13.32 -12.10 -7.09
CA PRO A 99 -14.17 -13.10 -7.72
C PRO A 99 -14.56 -14.22 -6.74
N ALA A 100 -15.76 -14.78 -6.90
CA ALA A 100 -16.24 -15.86 -6.02
C ALA A 100 -15.41 -17.16 -6.14
N ASP A 101 -14.64 -17.32 -7.21
CA ASP A 101 -13.68 -18.41 -7.44
C ASP A 101 -12.34 -18.21 -6.70
N GLN A 102 -12.06 -17.03 -6.13
CA GLN A 102 -10.77 -16.70 -5.50
C GLN A 102 -10.87 -16.39 -3.99
N LEU A 103 -11.87 -16.96 -3.31
CA LEU A 103 -12.11 -16.72 -1.88
C LEU A 103 -10.94 -17.12 -0.96
N GLU A 104 -10.02 -17.97 -1.44
CA GLU A 104 -8.78 -18.31 -0.74
C GLU A 104 -7.91 -17.07 -0.45
N GLN A 105 -7.99 -16.05 -1.31
CA GLN A 105 -7.24 -14.80 -1.19
C GLN A 105 -7.95 -13.76 -0.32
N LEU A 106 -9.07 -14.10 0.31
CA LEU A 106 -9.89 -13.15 1.05
C LEU A 106 -9.11 -12.48 2.20
N GLY A 107 -8.33 -13.23 2.97
CA GLY A 107 -7.50 -12.68 4.05
C GLY A 107 -6.49 -11.64 3.55
N TYR A 108 -5.78 -11.96 2.47
CA TYR A 108 -4.83 -11.04 1.83
C TYR A 108 -5.54 -9.81 1.24
N SER A 109 -6.70 -10.02 0.61
CA SER A 109 -7.51 -8.95 0.01
C SER A 109 -8.04 -7.99 1.06
N LEU A 110 -8.45 -8.48 2.24
CA LEU A 110 -8.87 -7.64 3.35
C LEU A 110 -7.71 -6.79 3.89
N ASP A 111 -6.54 -7.41 4.06
CA ASP A 111 -5.34 -6.70 4.53
C ASP A 111 -4.88 -5.63 3.51
N ALA A 112 -4.99 -5.95 2.22
CA ALA A 112 -4.73 -5.03 1.12
C ALA A 112 -5.75 -3.89 1.09
N ALA A 113 -7.04 -4.16 1.32
CA ALA A 113 -8.11 -3.15 1.34
C ALA A 113 -7.86 -2.16 2.49
N VAL A 114 -7.55 -2.67 3.67
CA VAL A 114 -7.21 -1.87 4.86
C VAL A 114 -5.97 -1.00 4.57
N SER A 115 -4.92 -1.58 4.01
CA SER A 115 -3.69 -0.83 3.66
C SER A 115 -3.95 0.25 2.62
N ARG A 116 -4.76 -0.04 1.59
CA ARG A 116 -5.13 0.91 0.52
C ARG A 116 -5.98 2.06 1.07
N PHE A 117 -6.90 1.75 1.98
CA PHE A 117 -7.70 2.75 2.68
C PHE A 117 -6.84 3.67 3.56
N LEU A 118 -5.92 3.10 4.36
CA LEU A 118 -5.00 3.88 5.19
C LEU A 118 -4.12 4.82 4.36
N ARG A 119 -3.57 4.35 3.23
CA ARG A 119 -2.78 5.20 2.31
C ARG A 119 -3.59 6.36 1.74
N ARG A 120 -4.88 6.15 1.46
CA ARG A 120 -5.77 7.23 0.99
C ARG A 120 -6.05 8.25 2.07
N CYS A 121 -6.21 7.83 3.33
CA CYS A 121 -6.46 8.73 4.45
C CYS A 121 -5.21 9.52 4.88
N THR A 122 -4.01 8.97 4.68
CA THR A 122 -2.74 9.67 4.98
C THR A 122 -2.26 10.58 3.84
N LEU A 123 -2.72 10.35 2.61
CA LEU A 123 -2.57 11.32 1.53
C LEU A 123 -3.53 12.50 1.83
N PRO A 124 -3.03 13.75 1.94
CA PRO A 124 -3.93 14.89 2.00
C PRO A 124 -4.78 14.84 0.74
N GLN A 125 -6.09 14.66 0.91
CA GLN A 125 -7.01 14.88 -0.20
C GLN A 125 -6.69 16.27 -0.73
N ALA A 126 -6.45 16.39 -2.04
CA ALA A 126 -6.45 17.67 -2.69
C ALA A 126 -7.82 18.28 -2.40
N SER A 127 -7.88 19.15 -1.38
CA SER A 127 -9.06 19.92 -1.08
C SER A 127 -9.48 20.61 -2.37
N PRO A 128 -10.79 20.63 -2.71
CA PRO A 128 -11.25 21.42 -3.83
C PRO A 128 -10.76 22.87 -3.64
N PRO A 129 -10.34 23.57 -4.71
CA PRO A 129 -9.84 24.93 -4.61
C PRO A 129 -11.00 25.83 -4.16
N GLY A 130 -10.97 26.29 -2.91
CA GLY A 130 -11.97 27.25 -2.39
C GLY A 130 -12.37 27.14 -0.92
N ALA A 131 -11.84 26.20 -0.13
CA ALA A 131 -12.06 26.22 1.33
C ALA A 131 -10.92 27.01 2.00
N GLU A 132 -11.17 28.28 2.29
CA GLU A 132 -10.28 29.14 3.06
C GLU A 132 -9.93 28.50 4.41
N GLU A 133 -8.63 28.44 4.71
CA GLU A 133 -8.08 28.04 6.00
C GLU A 133 -8.43 29.10 7.05
N THR A 134 -9.54 28.93 7.76
CA THR A 134 -9.67 29.53 9.09
C THR A 134 -9.03 28.58 10.09
N ALA A 135 -7.78 28.87 10.42
CA ALA A 135 -7.12 28.35 11.60
C ALA A 135 -7.89 28.83 12.84
N ASP A 136 -8.60 27.92 13.50
CA ASP A 136 -8.98 28.11 14.90
C ASP A 136 -8.87 26.79 15.68
N ALA A 137 -8.33 26.91 16.88
CA ALA A 137 -7.97 25.83 17.77
C ALA A 137 -9.22 25.32 18.52
N GLY A 138 -9.62 24.07 18.26
CA GLY A 138 -10.75 23.47 18.97
C GLY A 138 -11.14 22.08 18.49
N GLY A 139 -10.37 21.05 18.88
CA GLY A 139 -10.89 19.74 19.29
C GLY A 139 -11.98 19.02 18.47
N VAL A 140 -12.04 19.13 17.14
CA VAL A 140 -12.86 18.22 16.31
C VAL A 140 -11.94 17.51 15.34
N THR A 141 -11.43 16.33 15.74
CA THR A 141 -10.84 15.41 14.76
C THR A 141 -11.96 15.05 13.77
N PRO A 142 -11.83 15.35 12.47
CA PRO A 142 -12.83 14.94 11.50
C PRO A 142 -13.00 13.42 11.64
N GLU A 143 -14.24 12.94 11.73
CA GLU A 143 -14.55 11.54 12.08
C GLU A 143 -13.86 10.53 11.14
N GLY A 144 -13.56 10.95 9.90
CA GLY A 144 -12.75 10.19 8.95
C GLY A 144 -11.33 9.88 9.40
N TRP A 145 -10.81 10.54 10.43
CA TRP A 145 -9.46 10.35 10.99
C TRP A 145 -9.42 9.36 12.17
N ARG A 146 -10.58 9.05 12.79
CA ARG A 146 -10.66 8.14 13.95
C ARG A 146 -10.45 6.67 13.57
N LEU A 147 -11.06 6.23 12.47
CA LEU A 147 -10.92 4.87 11.95
C LEU A 147 -9.48 4.57 11.50
N PRO A 148 -8.81 5.43 10.70
CA PRO A 148 -7.40 5.25 10.33
C PRO A 148 -6.47 5.18 11.54
N ASN A 149 -6.65 6.03 12.55
CA ASN A 149 -5.81 6.01 13.75
C ASN A 149 -6.01 4.72 14.57
N ARG A 150 -7.26 4.24 14.69
CA ARG A 150 -7.55 2.97 15.38
C ARG A 150 -6.97 1.78 14.63
N LEU A 151 -7.11 1.75 13.31
CA LEU A 151 -6.51 0.73 12.45
C LEU A 151 -4.98 0.78 12.55
N ASN A 152 -4.35 1.95 12.48
CA ASN A 152 -2.90 2.09 12.57
C ASN A 152 -2.36 1.68 13.95
N GLY A 153 -3.06 2.03 15.04
CA GLY A 153 -2.71 1.61 16.39
C GLY A 153 -2.82 0.10 16.61
N ARG A 154 -3.75 -0.57 15.91
CA ARG A 154 -3.94 -2.02 15.97
C ARG A 154 -3.00 -2.78 15.04
N LEU A 155 -2.72 -2.22 13.87
CA LEU A 155 -1.80 -2.82 12.91
C LEU A 155 -0.33 -2.58 13.27
N GLY A 156 -0.04 -1.62 14.16
CA GLY A 156 1.23 -1.53 14.88
C GLY A 156 2.45 -1.28 13.99
N TYR A 157 2.31 -0.49 12.92
CA TYR A 157 3.43 -0.17 12.04
C TYR A 157 4.38 0.88 12.66
N LEU A 158 5.07 0.52 13.74
CA LEU A 158 6.26 1.24 14.18
C LEU A 158 7.51 0.45 13.76
N GLY A 159 7.97 0.73 12.54
CA GLY A 159 9.19 0.15 11.99
C GLY A 159 10.34 1.16 11.97
N VAL A 160 11.57 0.68 12.16
CA VAL A 160 12.78 1.46 11.87
C VAL A 160 13.05 1.37 10.37
N TYR A 161 12.63 2.40 9.63
CA TYR A 161 12.87 2.47 8.19
C TYR A 161 14.27 3.00 7.88
N TYR A 162 14.79 2.68 6.69
CA TYR A 162 15.90 3.43 6.13
C TYR A 162 15.53 4.91 6.06
N LYS A 163 16.31 5.76 6.73
CA LYS A 163 16.13 7.21 6.69
C LYS A 163 16.58 7.71 5.32
N ARG A 164 15.64 7.74 4.38
CA ARG A 164 15.83 8.36 3.06
C ARG A 164 15.60 9.85 3.20
N ASP A 165 16.46 10.66 2.61
CA ASP A 165 16.34 12.12 2.64
C ASP A 165 15.32 12.58 1.58
N PRO A 166 14.13 13.11 1.96
CA PRO A 166 13.11 13.48 0.99
C PRO A 166 13.53 14.61 0.05
N SER A 167 14.51 15.43 0.47
CA SER A 167 15.09 16.49 -0.36
C SER A 167 15.83 15.95 -1.58
N ARG A 168 16.30 14.69 -1.55
CA ARG A 168 17.02 14.04 -2.65
C ARG A 168 16.12 13.22 -3.57
N PHE A 169 14.81 13.23 -3.33
CA PHE A 169 13.87 12.54 -4.20
C PHE A 169 13.75 13.23 -5.54
N LEU A 170 13.57 12.45 -6.61
CA LEU A 170 13.50 12.95 -7.98
C LEU A 170 12.48 14.08 -8.16
N GLY A 171 11.36 14.01 -7.44
CA GLY A 171 10.29 15.02 -7.49
C GLY A 171 10.63 16.33 -6.80
N ASN A 172 11.59 16.34 -5.86
CA ASN A 172 11.94 17.49 -5.02
C ASN A 172 13.25 18.18 -5.46
N LEU A 173 14.02 17.55 -6.34
CA LEU A 173 15.28 18.10 -6.86
C LEU A 173 15.07 19.27 -7.81
N ALA A 174 16.04 20.19 -7.85
CA ALA A 174 16.07 21.25 -8.84
C ALA A 174 16.25 20.67 -10.26
N ALA A 175 15.78 21.39 -11.28
CA ALA A 175 15.79 20.90 -12.67
C ALA A 175 17.20 20.54 -13.20
N GLY A 176 18.25 21.22 -12.70
CA GLY A 176 19.65 20.91 -13.02
C GLY A 176 20.10 19.58 -12.43
N GLU A 177 19.99 19.43 -11.11
CA GLU A 177 20.37 18.22 -10.36
C GLU A 177 19.56 17.00 -10.82
N ARG A 178 18.28 17.18 -11.11
CA ARG A 178 17.43 16.14 -11.68
C ARG A 178 18.00 15.63 -13.01
N ARG A 179 18.46 16.52 -13.89
CA ARG A 179 19.05 16.12 -15.18
C ARG A 179 20.35 15.34 -14.97
N GLU A 180 21.21 15.82 -14.08
CA GLU A 180 22.47 15.14 -13.74
C GLU A 180 22.24 13.74 -13.17
N LEU A 181 21.25 13.59 -12.30
CA LEU A 181 20.85 12.30 -11.75
C LEU A 181 20.33 11.35 -12.84
N MET A 182 19.48 11.84 -13.77
CA MET A 182 18.99 11.05 -14.90
C MET A 182 20.12 10.64 -15.84
N ASP A 183 21.05 11.55 -16.14
CA ASP A 183 22.21 11.25 -16.97
C ASP A 183 23.12 10.22 -16.30
N SER A 184 23.32 10.31 -14.98
CA SER A 184 24.07 9.32 -14.21
C SER A 184 23.40 7.95 -14.26
N LEU A 185 22.08 7.88 -14.02
CA LEU A 185 21.33 6.63 -14.08
C LEU A 185 21.37 6.00 -15.47
N ARG A 186 21.24 6.82 -16.54
CA ARG A 186 21.36 6.35 -17.92
C ARG A 186 22.75 5.80 -18.23
N ARG A 187 23.83 6.44 -17.74
CA ARG A 187 25.20 5.95 -17.91
C ARG A 187 25.40 4.60 -17.21
N THR A 188 25.03 4.50 -15.93
CA THR A 188 25.14 3.24 -15.18
C THR A 188 24.32 2.12 -15.83
N TYR A 189 23.10 2.41 -16.27
CA TYR A 189 22.26 1.43 -16.96
C TYR A 189 22.84 1.02 -18.33
N ARG A 190 23.45 1.96 -19.06
CA ARG A 190 24.14 1.63 -20.31
C ARG A 190 25.33 0.69 -20.06
N ASP A 191 26.13 0.98 -19.04
CA ASP A 191 27.29 0.16 -18.68
C ASP A 191 26.84 -1.24 -18.24
N LEU A 192 25.73 -1.34 -17.50
CA LEU A 192 25.05 -2.60 -17.21
C LEU A 192 24.70 -3.38 -18.48
N LEU A 193 24.01 -2.78 -19.45
CA LEU A 193 23.63 -3.50 -20.68
C LEU A 193 24.86 -3.97 -21.48
N ILE A 194 25.94 -3.19 -21.47
CA ILE A 194 27.18 -3.56 -22.18
C ILE A 194 27.88 -4.74 -21.50
N SER A 195 27.90 -4.79 -20.17
CA SER A 195 28.54 -5.85 -19.39
C SER A 195 27.65 -7.09 -19.18
N TYR A 196 26.32 -6.97 -19.26
CA TYR A 196 25.35 -8.01 -18.85
C TYR A 196 25.66 -9.41 -19.37
N PHE A 197 25.92 -9.55 -20.67
CA PHE A 197 26.22 -10.86 -21.29
C PHE A 197 27.71 -11.19 -21.37
N LYS A 198 28.60 -10.24 -21.00
CA LYS A 198 30.06 -10.38 -21.15
C LYS A 198 30.76 -10.68 -19.83
N ASP A 199 30.37 -9.97 -18.78
CA ASP A 199 31.00 -10.00 -17.48
C ASP A 199 29.93 -9.93 -16.37
N PRO A 200 29.54 -11.07 -15.80
CA PRO A 200 28.54 -11.14 -14.74
C PRO A 200 28.92 -10.35 -13.48
N ALA A 201 30.21 -10.23 -13.16
CA ALA A 201 30.64 -9.52 -11.97
C ALA A 201 30.47 -8.00 -12.14
N ALA A 202 30.91 -7.47 -13.29
CA ALA A 202 30.70 -6.08 -13.64
C ALA A 202 29.22 -5.74 -13.81
N ALA A 203 28.42 -6.66 -14.36
CA ALA A 203 26.98 -6.51 -14.48
C ALA A 203 26.33 -6.38 -13.09
N ASN A 204 26.61 -7.30 -12.16
CA ASN A 204 26.07 -7.24 -10.79
C ASN A 204 26.42 -5.93 -10.08
N GLN A 205 27.67 -5.47 -10.20
CA GLN A 205 28.08 -4.19 -9.62
C GLN A 205 27.31 -3.01 -10.24
N ALA A 206 27.09 -3.02 -11.55
CA ALA A 206 26.29 -2.00 -12.23
C ALA A 206 24.81 -2.06 -11.83
N ILE A 207 24.24 -3.26 -11.62
CA ILE A 207 22.89 -3.46 -11.06
C ILE A 207 22.82 -2.84 -9.67
N GLU A 208 23.71 -3.21 -8.75
CA GLU A 208 23.71 -2.69 -7.39
C GLU A 208 23.84 -1.16 -7.37
N SER A 209 24.76 -0.61 -8.16
CA SER A 209 24.94 0.85 -8.28
C SER A 209 23.67 1.53 -8.79
N PHE A 210 23.07 1.02 -9.86
CA PHE A 210 21.84 1.57 -10.42
C PHE A 210 20.67 1.50 -9.41
N VAL A 211 20.48 0.34 -8.79
CA VAL A 211 19.36 0.08 -7.87
C VAL A 211 19.49 0.92 -6.60
N ASN A 212 20.69 1.07 -6.04
CA ASN A 212 20.92 1.94 -4.89
C ASN A 212 20.52 3.39 -5.22
N THR A 213 21.02 3.94 -6.34
CA THR A 213 20.68 5.30 -6.74
C THR A 213 19.18 5.45 -7.03
N ALA A 214 18.55 4.47 -7.68
CA ALA A 214 17.12 4.47 -7.93
C ALA A 214 16.28 4.44 -6.64
N PHE A 215 16.66 3.60 -5.67
CA PHE A 215 15.96 3.46 -4.39
C PHE A 215 16.06 4.72 -3.52
N PHE A 216 17.25 5.32 -3.41
CA PHE A 216 17.46 6.53 -2.60
C PHE A 216 16.86 7.79 -3.23
N SER A 217 16.76 7.85 -4.56
CA SER A 217 16.10 8.95 -5.27
C SER A 217 14.59 8.77 -5.44
N ASP A 218 14.03 7.66 -4.94
CA ASP A 218 12.62 7.29 -5.08
C ASP A 218 12.16 7.29 -6.56
N LEU A 219 13.00 6.71 -7.43
CA LEU A 219 12.75 6.63 -8.86
C LEU A 219 11.52 5.75 -9.15
N PRO A 220 10.48 6.27 -9.84
CA PRO A 220 9.35 5.44 -10.24
C PRO A 220 9.78 4.32 -11.19
N ILE A 221 9.22 3.12 -11.02
CA ILE A 221 9.53 1.95 -11.89
C ILE A 221 9.30 2.27 -13.37
N THR A 222 8.29 3.09 -13.68
CA THR A 222 8.00 3.55 -15.04
C THR A 222 9.19 4.27 -15.68
N LYS A 223 9.96 5.04 -14.89
CA LYS A 223 11.17 5.71 -15.36
C LYS A 223 12.33 4.75 -15.59
N THR A 224 12.46 3.69 -14.81
CA THR A 224 13.44 2.62 -15.09
C THR A 224 13.16 1.95 -16.43
N VAL A 225 11.89 1.67 -16.74
CA VAL A 225 11.49 1.10 -18.03
C VAL A 225 11.74 2.08 -19.17
N GLU A 226 11.45 3.37 -18.98
CA GLU A 226 11.75 4.43 -19.95
C GLU A 226 13.24 4.48 -20.30
N ILE A 227 14.12 4.51 -19.29
CA ILE A 227 15.58 4.48 -19.49
C ILE A 227 16.01 3.25 -20.30
N HIS A 228 15.42 2.07 -19.99
CA HIS A 228 15.70 0.86 -20.74
C HIS A 228 15.31 0.99 -22.21
N MET A 229 14.07 1.43 -22.49
CA MET A 229 13.57 1.55 -23.87
C MET A 229 14.38 2.55 -24.70
N ASP A 230 14.72 3.71 -24.12
CA ASP A 230 15.54 4.73 -24.78
C ASP A 230 16.92 4.18 -25.18
N LEU A 231 17.55 3.38 -24.32
CA LEU A 231 18.85 2.78 -24.59
C LEU A 231 18.76 1.66 -25.62
N ILE A 232 17.71 0.84 -25.60
CA ILE A 232 17.47 -0.17 -26.63
C ILE A 232 17.23 0.48 -27.99
N GLU A 233 16.48 1.58 -28.05
CA GLU A 233 16.29 2.35 -29.28
C GLU A 233 17.62 2.94 -29.80
N GLU A 234 18.43 3.51 -28.90
CA GLU A 234 19.76 4.01 -29.23
C GLU A 234 20.67 2.92 -29.81
N PHE A 235 20.71 1.73 -29.17
CA PHE A 235 21.48 0.60 -29.67
C PHE A 235 20.96 0.09 -31.01
N SER A 236 19.63 0.04 -31.20
CA SER A 236 19.03 -0.34 -32.49
C SER A 236 19.46 0.60 -33.61
N LYS A 237 19.38 1.93 -33.39
CA LYS A 237 19.84 2.94 -34.35
C LYS A 237 21.33 2.75 -34.69
N GLN A 238 22.18 2.56 -33.67
CA GLN A 238 23.62 2.35 -33.87
C GLN A 238 23.93 1.06 -34.64
N LEU A 239 23.16 -0.01 -34.44
CA LEU A 239 23.34 -1.30 -35.13
C LEU A 239 22.85 -1.22 -36.58
N MET A 240 21.74 -0.54 -36.83
CA MET A 240 21.22 -0.30 -38.18
C MET A 240 22.24 0.48 -39.02
N LEU A 241 22.88 1.52 -38.45
CA LEU A 241 23.96 2.26 -39.10
C LEU A 241 25.18 1.38 -39.42
N LYS A 242 25.43 0.34 -38.61
CA LYS A 242 26.53 -0.62 -38.81
C LYS A 242 26.12 -1.83 -39.66
N GLY A 243 24.88 -1.88 -40.17
CA GLY A 243 24.36 -3.00 -40.96
C GLY A 243 24.24 -4.32 -40.19
N LYS A 244 24.18 -4.29 -38.85
CA LYS A 244 24.06 -5.49 -38.00
C LYS A 244 22.61 -5.78 -37.68
N LYS A 245 22.29 -7.07 -37.50
CA LYS A 245 20.98 -7.52 -36.99
C LYS A 245 20.77 -7.02 -35.56
N ASN A 246 19.52 -6.69 -35.23
CA ASN A 246 19.10 -6.15 -33.94
C ASN A 246 18.23 -7.13 -33.12
N ASP A 247 18.04 -8.37 -33.60
CA ASP A 247 17.17 -9.36 -32.96
C ASP A 247 17.58 -9.68 -31.50
N PHE A 248 18.90 -9.65 -31.22
CA PHE A 248 19.44 -9.91 -29.87
C PHE A 248 19.09 -8.82 -28.84
N LEU A 249 18.60 -7.65 -29.26
CA LEU A 249 18.20 -6.59 -28.32
C LEU A 249 17.02 -7.03 -27.44
N GLN A 250 16.25 -8.04 -27.88
CA GLN A 250 15.18 -8.63 -27.07
C GLN A 250 15.73 -9.36 -25.83
N ASP A 251 16.97 -9.85 -25.88
CA ASP A 251 17.59 -10.58 -24.78
C ASP A 251 17.86 -9.64 -23.58
N TYR A 252 18.00 -8.33 -23.83
CA TYR A 252 18.11 -7.33 -22.77
C TYR A 252 16.86 -7.18 -21.90
N ARG A 253 15.72 -7.78 -22.29
CA ARG A 253 14.55 -7.91 -21.40
C ARG A 253 14.91 -8.66 -20.11
N LEU A 254 15.86 -9.61 -20.17
CA LEU A 254 16.37 -10.30 -19.00
C LEU A 254 17.08 -9.33 -18.04
N ALA A 255 17.88 -8.41 -18.58
CA ALA A 255 18.53 -7.37 -17.77
C ALA A 255 17.52 -6.44 -17.09
N LEU A 256 16.42 -6.09 -17.77
CA LEU A 256 15.34 -5.30 -17.17
C LEU A 256 14.67 -6.05 -16.02
N LEU A 257 14.33 -7.33 -16.22
CA LEU A 257 13.73 -8.17 -15.17
C LEU A 257 14.64 -8.28 -13.95
N ASP A 258 15.95 -8.41 -14.18
CA ASP A 258 16.94 -8.55 -13.11
C ASP A 258 17.04 -7.26 -12.27
N VAL A 259 17.12 -6.10 -12.93
CA VAL A 259 17.09 -4.79 -12.25
C VAL A 259 15.79 -4.60 -11.46
N MET A 260 14.64 -4.96 -12.04
CA MET A 260 13.35 -4.88 -11.36
C MET A 260 13.29 -5.80 -10.13
N ALA A 261 13.81 -7.02 -10.24
CA ALA A 261 13.87 -7.96 -9.13
C ALA A 261 14.72 -7.41 -7.97
N HIS A 262 15.90 -6.87 -8.27
CA HIS A 262 16.79 -6.27 -7.27
C HIS A 262 16.16 -5.04 -6.61
N LEU A 263 15.48 -4.18 -7.37
CA LEU A 263 14.77 -3.02 -6.83
C LEU A 263 13.61 -3.44 -5.93
N CYS A 264 12.80 -4.40 -6.38
CA CYS A 264 11.70 -4.95 -5.58
C CYS A 264 12.20 -5.58 -4.27
N GLU A 265 13.31 -6.33 -4.31
CA GLU A 265 13.91 -6.93 -3.12
C GLU A 265 14.46 -5.87 -2.16
N MET A 266 15.04 -4.78 -2.68
CA MET A 266 15.49 -3.65 -1.87
C MET A 266 14.33 -2.97 -1.14
N TYR A 267 13.22 -2.70 -1.85
CA TYR A 267 12.00 -2.19 -1.22
C TYR A 267 11.42 -3.19 -0.20
N ARG A 268 11.42 -4.49 -0.50
CA ARG A 268 10.94 -5.53 0.42
C ARG A 268 11.75 -5.56 1.71
N ARG A 269 13.08 -5.51 1.63
CA ARG A 269 13.99 -5.49 2.80
C ARG A 269 13.93 -4.19 3.58
N SER A 270 13.51 -3.10 2.95
CA SER A 270 13.34 -1.80 3.61
C SER A 270 12.11 -1.72 4.53
N ILE A 271 11.17 -2.67 4.39
CA ILE A 271 10.01 -2.81 5.27
C ILE A 271 10.47 -3.62 6.49
N PRO A 272 10.46 -3.04 7.69
CA PRO A 272 10.82 -3.77 8.91
C PRO A 272 9.87 -4.96 9.08
N PRO A 273 10.37 -6.13 9.51
CA PRO A 273 9.47 -7.21 9.89
C PRO A 273 8.54 -6.73 11.01
N ASP A 274 7.30 -7.24 11.05
CA ASP A 274 6.33 -6.96 12.11
C ASP A 274 6.95 -7.32 13.48
N LEU A 275 7.64 -6.37 14.10
CA LEU A 275 8.21 -6.52 15.43
C LEU A 275 7.03 -6.41 16.40
N PRO A 276 6.78 -7.42 17.25
CA PRO A 276 5.78 -7.28 18.28
C PRO A 276 6.16 -6.08 19.15
N LEU A 277 5.23 -5.15 19.30
CA LEU A 277 5.33 -4.03 20.23
C LEU A 277 5.75 -4.61 21.59
N MET A 278 7.00 -4.35 22.00
CA MET A 278 7.36 -4.57 23.40
C MET A 278 6.44 -3.66 24.20
N PRO A 279 5.75 -4.18 25.24
CA PRO A 279 4.95 -3.33 26.09
C PRO A 279 5.88 -2.23 26.63
N ALA A 280 5.44 -0.98 26.50
CA ALA A 280 6.11 0.14 27.13
C ALA A 280 6.37 -0.21 28.60
N PRO A 281 7.56 0.06 29.16
CA PRO A 281 7.80 -0.14 30.57
C PRO A 281 6.73 0.63 31.33
N LEU A 282 5.97 -0.09 32.16
CA LEU A 282 5.01 0.52 33.08
C LEU A 282 5.75 1.60 33.87
N PRO A 283 5.18 2.80 34.06
CA PRO A 283 5.77 3.77 34.96
C PRO A 283 5.88 3.09 36.33
N GLU A 284 7.10 3.03 36.86
CA GLU A 284 7.37 2.54 38.21
C GLU A 284 6.41 3.25 39.16
N ALA A 285 5.48 2.47 39.74
CA ALA A 285 4.60 2.95 40.78
C ALA A 285 5.49 3.47 41.91
N GLY A 286 5.43 4.78 42.16
CA GLY A 286 6.15 5.44 43.23
C GLY A 286 5.97 4.68 44.54
N LEU A 287 7.09 4.24 45.10
CA LEU A 287 7.15 3.73 46.46
C LEU A 287 6.63 4.81 47.42
N PRO A 288 5.71 4.48 48.34
CA PRO A 288 5.21 5.45 49.31
C PRO A 288 6.33 5.83 50.27
N GLU A 289 6.53 7.14 50.40
CA GLU A 289 7.43 7.82 51.31
C GLU A 289 7.14 7.38 52.76
N SER A 290 8.03 6.57 53.33
CA SER A 290 7.98 6.15 54.72
C SER A 290 8.29 7.34 55.62
N THR A 291 7.24 7.96 56.15
CA THR A 291 7.27 8.84 57.32
C THR A 291 7.99 8.16 58.49
N LEU A 292 9.16 8.68 58.88
CA LEU A 292 9.77 8.46 60.19
C LEU A 292 9.34 9.61 61.12
N PRO A 293 8.80 9.34 62.32
CA PRO A 293 8.52 10.38 63.30
C PRO A 293 9.80 10.75 64.09
N PRO A 294 9.84 11.95 64.70
CA PRO A 294 11.03 12.43 65.38
C PRO A 294 11.12 11.90 66.82
N ALA A 295 12.32 11.46 67.21
CA ALA A 295 12.85 11.50 68.57
C ALA A 295 14.37 11.30 68.52
#